data_AF-A0A7V1TUC9-F1
#
_entry.id   AF-A0A7V1TUC9-F1
#
_cell.length_a   1.000
_cell.length_b   1.000
_cell.length_c   1.000
_cell.angle_alpha   90.00
_cell.angle_beta   90.00
_cell.angle_gamma   90.00
#
_symmetry.space_group_name_H-M   'P 1'
#
loop_
_entity.id
_entity.type
_entity.pdbx_description
1 polymer ?
#
loop_
_entity_poly.entity_id
_entity_poly.type
_entity_poly.pdbx_seq_one_letter_code
_entity_poly.pdbx_strand_id
1 'polypeptide(L)'
;MNWLLHIETELKRIQPQQHPGRVRTIARRIAGIALREFYHSSTEDFIQLLHQAQEDTTLPETARSAAGRLAARLDANFHSPSVDPINDAMTIVEFVKSV
;
A
#
# COMPACT_ATOMS: atom_id res chain seq x y z
N MET A 1 -4.92 17.62 -6.07
CA MET A 1 -4.74 16.49 -7.01
C MET A 1 -5.65 15.38 -6.51
N ASN A 2 -6.53 14.80 -7.34
CA ASN A 2 -7.49 13.81 -6.82
C ASN A 2 -6.81 12.43 -6.68
N TRP A 3 -6.22 12.17 -5.51
CA TRP A 3 -5.48 10.94 -5.23
C TRP A 3 -6.35 9.67 -5.33
N LEU A 4 -7.67 9.78 -5.12
CA LEU A 4 -8.62 8.68 -5.31
C LEU A 4 -8.71 8.26 -6.78
N LEU A 5 -8.69 9.21 -7.72
CA LEU A 5 -8.68 8.90 -9.16
C LEU A 5 -7.42 8.12 -9.56
N HIS A 6 -6.29 8.40 -8.91
CA HIS A 6 -5.04 7.68 -9.14
C HIS A 6 -5.14 6.23 -8.62
N ILE A 7 -5.76 6.03 -7.45
CA ILE A 7 -6.03 4.70 -6.91
C ILE A 7 -6.95 3.91 -7.84
N GLU A 8 -8.05 4.51 -8.30
CA GLU A 8 -8.95 3.86 -9.26
C GLU A 8 -8.23 3.44 -10.55
N THR A 9 -7.30 4.27 -11.02
CA THR A 9 -6.48 3.97 -12.19
C THR A 9 -5.57 2.78 -11.95
N GLU A 10 -4.96 2.65 -10.76
CA GLU A 10 -4.14 1.48 -10.41
C GLU A 10 -4.99 0.22 -10.20
N LEU A 11 -6.16 0.33 -9.58
CA LEU A 11 -7.10 -0.80 -9.41
C LEU A 11 -7.55 -1.37 -10.76
N LYS A 12 -7.81 -0.52 -11.76
CA LYS A 12 -8.15 -0.95 -13.13
C LYS A 12 -7.04 -1.75 -13.83
N ARG A 13 -5.80 -1.70 -13.33
CA ARG A 13 -4.67 -2.49 -13.87
C ARG A 13 -4.64 -3.93 -13.36
N ILE A 14 -5.50 -4.27 -12.39
CA ILE A 14 -5.61 -5.62 -11.85
C ILE A 14 -6.44 -6.46 -12.82
N GLN A 15 -5.83 -7.49 -13.38
CA GLN A 15 -6.48 -8.44 -14.27
C GLN A 15 -6.78 -9.76 -13.53
N PRO A 16 -7.82 -10.50 -13.95
CA PRO A 16 -8.01 -11.89 -13.52
C PRO A 16 -6.75 -12.72 -13.81
N GLN A 17 -6.38 -13.62 -12.89
CA GLN A 17 -5.19 -14.51 -13.01
C GLN A 17 -3.83 -13.79 -13.10
N GLN A 18 -3.77 -12.54 -12.67
CA GLN A 18 -2.52 -11.78 -12.68
C GLN A 18 -1.46 -12.36 -11.74
N HIS A 19 -0.20 -12.32 -12.18
CA HIS A 19 0.93 -12.80 -11.39
C HIS A 19 1.00 -12.14 -10.00
N PRO A 20 1.17 -12.91 -8.90
CA PRO A 20 1.13 -12.38 -7.53
C PRO A 20 2.09 -11.22 -7.28
N GLY A 21 3.29 -11.28 -7.85
CA GLY A 21 4.27 -10.18 -7.76
C GLY A 21 3.75 -8.85 -8.35
N ARG A 22 2.98 -8.91 -9.44
CA ARG A 22 2.42 -7.72 -10.07
C ARG A 22 1.27 -7.14 -9.25
N VAL A 23 0.42 -8.01 -8.67
CA VAL A 23 -0.63 -7.60 -7.72
C VAL A 23 -0.02 -6.87 -6.53
N ARG A 24 1.07 -7.38 -5.96
CA ARG A 24 1.79 -6.72 -4.85
C ARG A 24 2.40 -5.38 -5.25
N THR A 25 2.95 -5.25 -6.46
CA THR A 25 3.44 -3.96 -6.95
C THR A 25 2.31 -2.93 -7.08
N ILE A 26 1.14 -3.34 -7.60
CA ILE A 26 -0.03 -2.45 -7.69
C ILE A 26 -0.52 -2.07 -6.28
N ALA A 27 -0.62 -3.03 -5.36
CA ALA A 27 -0.99 -2.77 -3.96
C ALA A 27 -0.09 -1.72 -3.31
N ARG A 28 1.23 -1.84 -3.46
CA ARG A 28 2.20 -0.88 -2.94
C ARG A 28 2.02 0.51 -3.54
N ARG A 29 1.71 0.60 -4.83
CA ARG A 29 1.39 1.88 -5.49
C ARG A 29 0.13 2.49 -4.92
N ILE A 30 -0.94 1.72 -4.76
CA ILE A 30 -2.21 2.18 -4.18
C ILE A 30 -1.97 2.74 -2.76
N ALA A 31 -1.33 1.95 -1.90
CA ALA A 31 -1.02 2.37 -0.54
C ALA A 31 -0.09 3.60 -0.51
N GLY A 32 0.94 3.62 -1.37
CA GLY A 32 1.87 4.74 -1.48
C GLY A 32 1.20 6.03 -1.96
N ILE A 33 0.23 5.97 -2.87
CA ILE A 33 -0.55 7.14 -3.29
C ILE A 33 -1.34 7.71 -2.10
N ALA A 34 -1.99 6.85 -1.31
CA ALA A 34 -2.74 7.27 -0.12
C ALA A 34 -1.81 7.88 0.94
N LEU A 35 -0.69 7.22 1.25
CA LEU A 35 0.27 7.71 2.23
C LEU A 35 0.95 9.01 1.79
N ARG A 36 1.15 9.21 0.49
CA ARG A 36 1.67 10.47 -0.03
C ARG A 36 0.72 11.63 0.24
N GLU A 37 -0.59 11.41 0.08
CA GLU A 37 -1.61 12.39 0.46
C GLU A 37 -1.56 12.65 1.96
N PHE A 38 -1.61 11.61 2.78
CA PHE A 38 -1.62 11.72 4.25
C PHE A 38 -0.40 12.50 4.78
N TYR A 39 0.81 12.14 4.33
CA TYR A 39 2.05 12.79 4.77
C TYR A 39 2.36 14.10 4.05
N HIS A 40 1.54 14.53 3.08
CA HIS A 40 1.84 15.67 2.21
C HIS A 40 3.25 15.58 1.59
N SER A 41 3.69 14.36 1.28
CA SER A 41 5.06 14.10 0.85
C SER A 41 5.22 14.32 -0.65
N SER A 42 6.39 14.82 -1.07
CA SER A 42 6.77 14.92 -2.48
C SER A 42 7.46 13.66 -3.02
N THR A 43 7.77 12.68 -2.16
CA THR A 43 8.47 11.47 -2.57
C THR A 43 7.60 10.58 -3.47
N GLU A 44 8.22 9.98 -4.49
CA GLU A 44 7.62 8.93 -5.31
C GLU A 44 8.03 7.52 -4.86
N ASP A 45 8.89 7.41 -3.84
CA ASP A 45 9.27 6.12 -3.27
C ASP A 45 8.18 5.59 -2.34
N PHE A 46 7.28 4.80 -2.91
CA PHE A 46 6.19 4.17 -2.18
C PHE A 46 6.64 3.13 -1.15
N ILE A 47 7.83 2.53 -1.29
CA ILE A 47 8.37 1.61 -0.28
C ILE A 47 8.83 2.40 0.95
N GLN A 48 9.49 3.54 0.74
CA GLN A 48 9.88 4.42 1.84
C GLN A 48 8.65 4.92 2.62
N LEU A 49 7.58 5.32 1.91
CA LEU A 49 6.33 5.74 2.55
C LEU A 49 5.69 4.61 3.38
N LEU A 50 5.74 3.37 2.90
CA LEU A 50 5.23 2.22 3.66
C LEU A 50 6.07 1.94 4.91
N HIS A 51 7.39 2.07 4.84
CA HIS A 51 8.25 1.94 6.03
C HIS A 51 7.97 3.04 7.06
N GLN A 52 7.81 4.29 6.61
CA GLN A 52 7.40 5.39 7.48
C GLN A 52 6.05 5.10 8.15
N ALA A 53 5.05 4.63 7.40
CA ALA A 53 3.73 4.28 7.93
C ALA A 53 3.73 3.08 8.89
N GLN A 54 4.65 2.14 8.72
CA GLN A 54 4.82 1.04 9.66
C GLN A 54 5.28 1.53 11.04
N GLU A 55 6.13 2.57 11.07
CA GLU A 55 6.73 3.10 12.30
C GLU A 55 5.92 4.24 12.94
N ASP A 56 4.99 4.85 12.19
CA ASP A 56 4.21 6.00 12.65
C ASP A 56 3.10 5.60 13.63
N THR A 57 3.32 5.90 14.91
CA THR A 57 2.38 5.59 16.00
C THR A 57 1.04 6.35 15.94
N THR A 58 0.93 7.40 15.12
CA THR A 58 -0.32 8.14 14.90
C THR A 58 -1.30 7.37 14.02
N LEU A 59 -0.81 6.42 13.21
CA LEU A 59 -1.66 5.51 12.45
C LEU A 59 -2.23 4.40 13.35
N PRO A 60 -3.45 3.92 13.08
CA PRO A 60 -4.00 2.77 13.77
C PRO A 60 -3.17 1.50 13.49
N GLU A 61 -3.13 0.60 14.47
CA GLU A 61 -2.41 -0.69 14.43
C GLU A 61 -2.64 -1.46 13.12
N THR A 62 -3.88 -1.44 12.62
CA THR A 62 -4.30 -2.13 11.40
C THR A 62 -3.62 -1.58 10.15
N ALA A 63 -3.55 -0.24 10.02
CA ALA A 63 -2.88 0.43 8.90
C ALA A 63 -1.35 0.25 8.99
N ARG A 64 -0.77 0.37 10.19
CA ARG A 64 0.67 0.11 10.41
C ARG A 64 1.05 -1.32 10.02
N SER A 65 0.26 -2.29 10.46
CA SER A 65 0.48 -3.71 10.17
C SER A 65 0.35 -4.03 8.68
N ALA A 66 -0.65 -3.45 8.01
CA ALA A 66 -0.81 -3.58 6.57
C ALA A 66 0.38 -2.97 5.81
N ALA A 67 0.86 -1.79 6.23
CA ALA A 67 2.03 -1.15 5.65
C ALA A 67 3.27 -2.02 5.81
N GLY A 68 3.49 -2.61 6.99
CA GLY A 68 4.58 -3.54 7.24
C GLY A 68 4.54 -4.78 6.35
N ARG A 69 3.37 -5.43 6.20
CA ARG A 69 3.22 -6.58 5.30
C ARG A 69 3.51 -6.23 3.84
N LEU A 70 3.09 -5.06 3.38
CA LEU A 70 3.33 -4.59 2.02
C LEU A 70 4.81 -4.20 1.80
N ALA A 71 5.46 -3.57 2.78
CA ALA A 71 6.86 -3.17 2.69
C ALA A 71 7.84 -4.35 2.76
N ALA A 72 7.47 -5.40 3.51
CA ALA A 72 8.33 -6.54 3.77
C ALA A 72 8.90 -7.16 2.49
N ARG A 73 10.12 -7.68 2.56
CA ARG A 73 10.75 -8.48 1.50
C ARG A 73 10.07 -9.85 1.41
N LEU A 74 10.28 -10.53 0.29
CA LEU A 74 9.92 -11.94 0.21
C LEU A 74 10.83 -12.75 1.13
N ASP A 75 10.32 -13.85 1.68
CA ASP A 75 11.14 -14.81 2.43
C ASP A 75 12.03 -15.64 1.49
N ALA A 76 12.82 -16.55 2.06
CA ALA A 76 13.72 -17.44 1.31
C ALA A 76 12.99 -18.38 0.32
N ASN A 77 11.68 -18.57 0.50
CA ASN A 77 10.82 -19.38 -0.35
C ASN A 77 10.00 -18.53 -1.33
N PHE A 78 10.38 -17.25 -1.51
CA PHE A 78 9.69 -16.29 -2.37
C PHE A 78 8.24 -16.00 -1.95
N HIS A 79 7.89 -16.22 -0.68
CA HIS A 79 6.57 -15.90 -0.15
C HIS A 79 6.49 -14.47 0.38
N SER A 80 5.33 -13.85 0.14
CA SER A 80 4.99 -12.53 0.65
C SER A 80 4.28 -12.66 2.00
N PRO A 81 4.64 -11.86 3.02
CA PRO A 81 3.86 -11.78 4.26
C PRO A 81 2.44 -11.24 4.06
N SER A 82 2.24 -10.44 3.01
CA SER A 82 0.92 -10.00 2.58
C SER A 82 0.24 -11.09 1.75
N VAL A 83 -0.80 -11.71 2.32
CA VAL A 83 -1.63 -12.76 1.69
C VAL A 83 -2.63 -12.15 0.70
N ASP A 84 -3.22 -11.01 1.07
CA ASP A 84 -4.07 -10.19 0.20
C ASP A 84 -3.51 -8.76 0.11
N PRO A 85 -2.58 -8.50 -0.83
CA PRO A 85 -1.97 -7.19 -0.96
C PRO A 85 -2.96 -6.07 -1.27
N ILE A 86 -4.05 -6.37 -1.99
CA ILE A 86 -5.04 -5.35 -2.33
C ILE A 86 -5.82 -4.96 -1.09
N ASN A 87 -6.27 -5.93 -0.30
CA ASN A 87 -6.95 -5.63 0.95
C ASN A 87 -6.04 -4.91 1.96
N ASP A 88 -4.76 -5.28 2.04
CA ASP A 88 -3.78 -4.55 2.85
C ASP A 88 -3.65 -3.09 2.40
N ALA A 89 -3.57 -2.85 1.08
CA ALA A 89 -3.51 -1.50 0.55
C ALA A 89 -4.80 -0.72 0.84
N MET A 90 -5.96 -1.33 0.64
CA MET A 90 -7.25 -0.70 0.91
C MET A 90 -7.46 -0.39 2.39
N THR A 91 -6.91 -1.19 3.30
CA THR A 91 -6.91 -0.88 4.75
C THR A 91 -6.26 0.47 5.04
N ILE A 92 -5.15 0.78 4.35
CA ILE A 92 -4.46 2.07 4.47
C ILE A 92 -5.30 3.18 3.80
N VAL A 93 -5.86 2.92 2.62
CA VAL A 93 -6.71 3.88 1.89
C VAL A 93 -7.92 4.30 2.72
N GLU A 94 -8.63 3.36 3.34
CA GLU A 94 -9.80 3.67 4.15
C GLU A 94 -9.44 4.48 5.39
N PHE A 95 -8.27 4.22 6.00
CA PHE A 95 -7.77 5.09 7.06
C PHE A 95 -7.55 6.52 6.56
N VAL A 96 -6.80 6.71 5.46
CA VAL A 96 -6.53 8.07 4.92
C VAL A 96 -7.82 8.80 4.54
N LYS A 97 -8.85 8.11 4.04
CA LYS A 97 -10.16 8.70 3.75
C LYS A 97 -10.93 9.17 5.00
N SER A 98 -10.61 8.62 6.16
CA SER A 98 -11.32 8.90 7.41
C SER A 98 -10.76 10.07 8.22
N VAL A 99 -9.58 10.57 7.82
CA VAL A 99 -8.89 11.73 8.42
C VAL A 99 -9.27 12.99 7.68
#